data_AF-A0A523SJU2-F1
#
_entry.id   AF-A0A523SJU2-F1
#
_cell.length_a   1.000
_cell.length_b   1.000
_cell.length_c   1.000
_cell.angle_alpha   90.00
_cell.angle_beta   90.00
_cell.angle_gamma   90.00
#
_symmetry.space_group_name_H-M   'P 1'
#
loop_
_entity.id
_entity.type
_entity.pdbx_description
1 polymer ?
#
loop_
_entity_poly.entity_id
_entity_poly.type
_entity_poly.pdbx_seq_one_letter_code
_entity_poly.pdbx_strand_id
1 'polypeptide(L)'
;MFPISDGDLKTRSLPFVNVTLIALCAAVFIYELVIGGSQRPIFFYQFGLIPKELAHGWDALWLQTGPDTFVDIASPIPNWATMFTSMFIHGGWMHFGGNMLFLWVFGA
;
A
#
# COMPACT_ATOMS: atom_id res chain seq x y z
N MET A 1 -8.74 -16.86 12.84
CA MET A 1 -7.53 -17.71 13.03
C MET A 1 -6.32 -16.84 12.74
N PHE A 2 -5.39 -16.70 13.69
CA PHE A 2 -4.16 -15.90 13.50
C PHE A 2 -3.01 -16.86 13.16
N PRO A 3 -2.35 -16.71 12.00
CA PRO A 3 -1.22 -17.56 11.63
C PRO A 3 0.01 -17.11 12.44
N ILE A 4 0.50 -17.94 13.34
CA ILE A 4 1.66 -17.61 14.19
C ILE A 4 2.94 -18.28 13.68
N SER A 5 2.80 -19.45 13.05
CA SER A 5 3.91 -20.21 12.46
C SER A 5 3.35 -21.30 11.53
N ASP A 6 4.10 -21.66 10.49
CA ASP A 6 3.93 -22.90 9.73
C ASP A 6 5.07 -23.86 10.12
N GLY A 7 4.79 -24.74 11.09
CA GLY A 7 5.80 -25.50 11.83
C GLY A 7 6.50 -26.61 11.06
N ASP A 8 6.02 -26.93 9.85
CA ASP A 8 6.46 -28.11 9.10
C ASP A 8 7.53 -27.80 8.03
N LEU A 9 7.84 -26.53 7.76
CA LEU A 9 8.83 -26.11 6.77
C LEU A 9 10.17 -25.77 7.42
N LYS A 10 11.17 -26.66 7.29
CA LYS A 10 12.56 -26.35 7.62
C LYS A 10 13.18 -25.48 6.52
N THR A 11 13.10 -24.16 6.67
CA THR A 11 13.77 -23.22 5.77
C THR A 11 15.29 -23.41 5.86
N ARG A 12 15.93 -23.70 4.72
CA ARG A 12 17.40 -23.90 4.63
C ARG A 12 18.16 -22.59 4.40
N SER A 13 17.46 -21.48 4.18
CA SER A 13 18.02 -20.15 3.86
C SER A 13 17.19 -19.05 4.50
N LEU A 14 17.82 -17.90 4.82
CA LEU A 14 17.10 -16.70 5.19
C LEU A 14 16.22 -16.24 4.01
N PRO A 15 14.93 -15.94 4.23
CA PRO A 15 13.99 -15.61 3.14
C PRO A 15 14.15 -14.14 2.73
N PHE A 16 15.24 -13.82 2.02
CA PHE A 16 15.63 -12.45 1.68
C PHE A 16 14.53 -11.65 0.98
N VAL A 17 13.85 -12.25 -0.02
CA VAL A 17 12.76 -11.58 -0.77
C VAL A 17 11.65 -11.14 0.18
N ASN A 18 11.25 -12.02 1.08
CA ASN A 18 10.22 -11.75 2.07
C ASN A 18 10.60 -10.64 3.03
N VAL A 19 11.82 -10.69 3.57
CA VAL A 19 12.34 -9.65 4.46
C VAL A 19 12.40 -8.30 3.72
N THR A 20 12.82 -8.29 2.45
CA THR A 20 12.82 -7.08 1.62
C THR A 20 11.41 -6.53 1.40
N LEU A 21 10.44 -7.37 1.06
CA LEU A 21 9.05 -6.93 0.88
C LEU A 21 8.47 -6.36 2.17
N ILE A 22 8.70 -7.02 3.30
CA ILE A 22 8.28 -6.53 4.63
C ILE A 22 8.93 -5.17 4.92
N ALA A 23 10.23 -5.02 4.68
CA ALA A 23 10.95 -3.77 4.91
C ALA A 23 10.40 -2.63 4.03
N LEU A 24 10.10 -2.90 2.76
CA LEU A 24 9.49 -1.91 1.85
C LEU A 24 8.08 -1.51 2.31
N CYS A 25 7.23 -2.46 2.66
CA CYS A 25 5.89 -2.19 3.21
C CYS A 25 5.97 -1.37 4.51
N ALA A 26 6.92 -1.71 5.40
CA ALA A 26 7.12 -0.97 6.64
C ALA A 26 7.60 0.46 6.39
N ALA A 27 8.51 0.67 5.44
CA ALA A 27 8.98 2.01 5.06
C ALA A 27 7.84 2.88 4.52
N VAL A 28 7.00 2.33 3.63
CA VAL A 28 5.82 3.05 3.11
C VAL A 28 4.82 3.34 4.22
N PHE A 29 4.53 2.39 5.10
CA PHE A 29 3.61 2.60 6.22
C PHE A 29 4.12 3.66 7.21
N ILE A 30 5.42 3.69 7.50
CA ILE A 30 6.03 4.75 8.30
C ILE A 30 5.86 6.11 7.62
N TYR A 31 6.08 6.19 6.31
CA TYR A 31 5.85 7.42 5.54
C TYR A 31 4.39 7.88 5.63
N GLU A 32 3.43 6.97 5.50
CA GLU A 32 1.99 7.27 5.67
C GLU A 32 1.66 7.83 7.06
N LEU A 33 2.30 7.30 8.11
CA LEU A 33 2.16 7.81 9.48
C LEU A 33 2.77 9.21 9.65
N VAL A 34 3.90 9.48 8.99
CA VAL A 34 4.59 10.78 9.03
C VAL A 34 3.76 11.86 8.34
N ILE A 35 3.23 11.60 7.14
CA ILE A 35 2.44 12.60 6.41
C ILE A 35 1.10 12.87 7.09
N GLY A 36 0.45 11.83 7.64
CA GLY A 36 -0.72 11.94 8.50
C GLY A 36 -1.86 12.86 8.02
N GLY A 37 -2.77 13.19 8.93
CA GLY A 37 -3.79 14.23 8.76
C GLY A 37 -4.53 14.21 7.41
N SER A 38 -4.58 15.37 6.75
CA SER A 38 -5.21 15.56 5.45
C SER A 38 -4.37 15.07 4.26
N GLN A 39 -3.07 14.83 4.44
CA GLN A 39 -2.18 14.39 3.35
C GLN A 39 -2.25 12.88 3.09
N ARG A 40 -2.51 12.08 4.13
CA ARG A 40 -2.59 10.62 3.98
C ARG A 40 -3.68 10.16 3.00
N PRO A 41 -4.91 10.72 2.99
CA PRO A 41 -5.90 10.41 1.97
C PRO A 41 -5.46 10.82 0.55
N ILE A 42 -4.76 11.95 0.39
CA ILE A 42 -4.25 12.42 -0.90
C ILE A 42 -3.24 11.39 -1.44
N PHE A 43 -2.31 10.95 -0.60
CA PHE A 43 -1.35 9.91 -0.93
C PHE A 43 -2.04 8.61 -1.40
N PHE A 44 -3.17 8.23 -0.79
CA PHE A 44 -3.94 7.07 -1.23
C PHE A 44 -4.57 7.24 -2.61
N TYR A 45 -5.06 8.44 -2.96
CA TYR A 45 -5.56 8.68 -4.31
C TYR A 45 -4.42 8.72 -5.35
N GLN A 46 -3.27 9.28 -4.99
CA GLN A 46 -2.14 9.43 -5.90
C GLN A 46 -1.42 8.11 -6.21
N PHE A 47 -1.26 7.24 -5.21
CA PHE A 47 -0.48 6.00 -5.34
C PHE A 47 -1.32 4.72 -5.21
N GLY A 48 -2.60 4.84 -4.84
CA GLY A 48 -3.55 3.74 -4.85
C GLY A 48 -4.10 3.47 -6.24
N LEU A 49 -4.51 2.23 -6.48
CA LEU A 49 -5.12 1.83 -7.74
C LEU A 49 -6.57 2.33 -7.81
N ILE A 50 -6.88 3.17 -8.78
CA ILE A 50 -8.25 3.54 -9.16
C ILE A 50 -8.61 2.78 -10.44
N PRO A 51 -9.46 1.73 -10.39
CA PRO A 51 -9.74 0.87 -11.54
C PRO A 51 -10.26 1.62 -12.77
N LYS A 52 -10.98 2.72 -12.56
CA LYS A 52 -11.51 3.56 -13.64
C LYS A 52 -10.40 4.21 -14.46
N GLU A 53 -9.30 4.61 -13.81
CA GLU A 53 -8.16 5.23 -14.49
C GLU A 53 -7.45 4.25 -15.42
N LEU A 54 -7.27 3.02 -14.96
CA LEU A 54 -6.65 1.96 -15.74
C LEU A 54 -7.56 1.45 -16.87
N ALA A 55 -8.84 1.24 -16.58
CA ALA A 55 -9.76 0.62 -17.53
C ALA A 55 -10.20 1.54 -18.67
N HIS A 56 -10.27 2.86 -18.43
CA HIS A 56 -10.79 3.82 -19.40
C HIS A 56 -9.76 4.88 -19.83
N GLY A 57 -8.53 4.83 -19.32
CA GLY A 57 -7.48 5.82 -19.65
C GLY A 57 -7.84 7.25 -19.23
N TRP A 58 -8.61 7.36 -18.15
CA TRP A 58 -8.99 8.64 -17.54
C TRP A 58 -8.08 8.94 -16.35
N ASP A 59 -7.86 10.22 -16.04
CA ASP A 59 -7.04 10.63 -14.90
C ASP A 59 -7.91 11.35 -13.86
N ALA A 60 -7.86 10.89 -12.61
CA ALA A 60 -8.47 11.58 -11.48
C ALA A 60 -7.54 12.72 -11.03
N LEU A 61 -7.78 13.91 -11.57
CA LEU A 61 -6.92 15.07 -11.31
C LEU A 61 -7.25 15.79 -10.01
N TRP A 62 -8.54 15.89 -9.67
CA TRP A 62 -9.00 16.73 -8.57
C TRP A 62 -10.09 16.03 -7.77
N LEU A 63 -10.06 16.22 -6.45
CA LEU A 63 -11.11 15.81 -5.53
C LEU A 63 -11.76 17.04 -4.90
N GLN A 64 -13.07 17.18 -5.09
CA GLN A 64 -13.84 18.21 -4.41
C GLN A 64 -14.13 17.75 -2.97
N THR A 65 -13.60 18.48 -1.99
CA THR A 65 -13.75 18.18 -0.55
C THR A 65 -14.68 19.17 0.17
N GLY A 66 -15.14 20.20 -0.53
CA GLY A 66 -16.12 21.19 -0.06
C GLY A 66 -16.71 21.98 -1.23
N PRO A 67 -17.62 22.94 -0.98
CA PRO A 67 -18.30 23.70 -2.02
C PRO A 67 -17.34 24.34 -3.03
N ASP A 68 -16.24 24.92 -2.55
CA ASP A 68 -15.20 25.58 -3.38
C ASP A 68 -13.78 25.06 -3.07
N THR A 69 -13.66 23.90 -2.43
CA THR A 69 -12.36 23.33 -2.04
C THR A 69 -12.03 22.14 -2.93
N PHE A 70 -10.95 22.28 -3.71
CA PHE A 70 -10.41 21.24 -4.57
C PHE A 70 -9.01 20.86 -4.11
N VAL A 71 -8.73 19.57 -4.15
CA VAL A 71 -7.43 19.01 -3.78
C VAL A 71 -6.88 18.26 -4.99
N ASP A 72 -5.62 18.54 -5.32
CA ASP A 72 -4.89 17.80 -6.35
C ASP A 72 -4.69 16.35 -5.88
N ILE A 73 -5.18 15.41 -6.68
CA ILE A 73 -5.02 13.98 -6.45
C ILE A 73 -4.43 13.27 -7.67
N ALA A 74 -3.91 14.02 -8.65
CA ALA A 74 -3.31 13.47 -9.84
C ALA A 74 -2.15 12.54 -9.45
N SER A 75 -2.14 11.33 -10.01
CA SER A 75 -1.05 10.38 -9.78
C SER A 75 0.26 10.95 -10.34
N PRO A 76 1.35 10.98 -9.56
CA PRO A 76 2.66 11.43 -10.04
C PRO A 76 3.36 10.39 -10.92
N ILE A 77 2.74 9.21 -11.08
CA ILE A 77 3.24 8.08 -11.86
C ILE A 77 2.19 7.65 -12.88
N PRO A 78 2.55 6.90 -13.92
CA PRO A 78 1.56 6.36 -14.86
C PRO A 78 0.52 5.47 -14.16
N ASN A 79 -0.75 5.54 -14.56
CA ASN A 79 -1.85 4.81 -13.93
C ASN A 79 -1.67 3.29 -13.89
N TRP A 80 -0.92 2.69 -14.84
CA TRP A 80 -0.62 1.26 -14.78
C TRP A 80 0.34 0.91 -13.63
N ALA A 81 1.21 1.85 -13.23
CA ALA A 81 2.17 1.64 -12.15
C ALA A 81 1.49 1.65 -10.78
N THR A 82 0.30 2.28 -10.65
CA THR A 82 -0.46 2.31 -9.40
C THR A 82 -0.93 0.92 -8.97
N MET A 83 -1.06 -0.02 -9.91
CA MET A 83 -1.29 -1.44 -9.59
C MET A 83 -0.22 -1.98 -8.66
N PHE A 84 1.05 -1.63 -8.89
CA PHE A 84 2.17 -2.11 -8.09
C PHE A 84 2.35 -1.31 -6.82
N THR A 85 2.27 0.03 -6.88
CA THR A 85 2.41 0.86 -5.66
C THR A 85 1.31 0.60 -4.65
N SER A 86 0.08 0.31 -5.12
CA SER A 86 -1.04 -0.04 -4.24
C SER A 86 -0.80 -1.27 -3.36
N MET A 87 0.11 -2.18 -3.76
CA MET A 87 0.44 -3.38 -2.98
C MET A 87 1.20 -3.07 -1.68
N PHE A 88 1.79 -1.87 -1.56
CA PHE A 88 2.60 -1.46 -0.41
C PHE A 88 1.87 -0.48 0.54
N ILE A 89 0.71 0.03 0.14
CA ILE A 89 -0.07 1.05 0.86
C ILE A 89 -0.99 0.40 1.90
N HIS A 90 -1.06 0.96 3.11
CA HIS A 90 -1.84 0.35 4.19
C HIS A 90 -2.78 1.33 4.90
N GLY A 91 -4.08 1.03 4.84
CA GLY A 91 -5.15 1.80 5.50
C GLY A 91 -5.07 1.91 7.04
N GLY A 92 -4.27 1.08 7.73
CA GLY A 92 -4.09 1.20 9.19
C GLY A 92 -3.36 0.00 9.81
N TRP A 93 -3.17 0.05 11.13
CA TRP A 93 -2.37 -0.92 11.88
C TRP A 93 -2.82 -2.38 11.72
N MET A 94 -4.13 -2.64 11.75
CA MET A 94 -4.64 -4.00 11.58
C MET A 94 -4.41 -4.53 10.16
N HIS A 95 -4.57 -3.67 9.14
CA HIS A 95 -4.30 -4.04 7.75
C HIS A 95 -2.80 -4.31 7.53
N PHE A 96 -1.94 -3.41 8.00
CA PHE A 96 -0.48 -3.57 7.95
C PHE A 96 0.00 -4.82 8.71
N GLY A 97 -0.34 -4.92 10.00
CA GLY A 97 0.11 -6.01 10.85
C GLY A 97 -0.39 -7.37 10.39
N GLY A 98 -1.64 -7.44 9.91
CA GLY A 98 -2.20 -8.65 9.30
C GLY A 98 -1.40 -9.09 8.07
N ASN A 99 -1.17 -8.19 7.11
CA ASN A 99 -0.44 -8.51 5.89
C ASN A 99 1.01 -8.95 6.20
N MET A 100 1.70 -8.26 7.12
CA MET A 100 3.08 -8.61 7.47
C MET A 100 3.17 -9.96 8.17
N LEU A 101 2.19 -10.29 9.02
CA LEU A 101 2.11 -11.60 9.66
C LEU A 101 1.92 -12.71 8.63
N PHE A 102 1.01 -12.52 7.67
CA PHE A 102 0.80 -13.49 6.58
C PHE A 102 2.02 -13.64 5.69
N LEU A 103 2.65 -12.54 5.28
CA LEU A 103 3.89 -12.59 4.50
C LEU A 103 4.98 -13.33 5.25
N TRP A 104 5.18 -13.02 6.54
CA TRP A 104 6.20 -13.67 7.37
C TRP A 104 5.97 -15.18 7.49
N VAL A 105 4.74 -15.61 7.72
CA VAL A 105 4.42 -17.03 7.96
C VAL A 105 4.37 -17.83 6.65
N PHE A 106 3.84 -17.28 5.56
CA PHE A 106 3.53 -18.04 4.34
C PHE A 106 4.38 -17.70 3.12
N GLY A 107 5.16 -16.62 3.14
CA GLY A 107 6.03 -16.28 2.00
C GLY A 107 7.47 -16.80 2.13
N ALA A 108 7.84 -17.34 3.29
CA ALA A 108 9.21 -17.77 3.63
C ALA A 108 9.48 -19.24 3.29
#